data_AF-A0A7S1YC66-F1
#
_entry.id   AF-A0A7S1YC66-F1
#
_cell.length_a   1.000
_cell.length_b   1.000
_cell.length_c   1.000
_cell.angle_alpha   90.00
_cell.angle_beta   90.00
_cell.angle_gamma   90.00
#
_symmetry.space_group_name_H-M   'P 1'
#
loop_
_entity.id
_entity.type
_entity.pdbx_description
1 polymer ?
#
loop_
_entity_poly.entity_id
_entity_poly.type
_entity_poly.pdbx_seq_one_letter_code
_entity_poly.pdbx_strand_id
1 'polypeptide(L)'
;KPSVPLPLPYGKGKTELPRGRVYLPLWGPATTTECRLVIDRESLDAQYYAYDNTVVEQQLFFHNSVARRVAHIQYFDLPGMDHCFDCASELAIFARYVELTKANVRSQAAQVELVRALVGRLSVALANDVDALAKRHWGPPRHAAAQSKAAAKPTGGTAASAAAGTAATAASGTSGTAAAAAAAAAPAATDILERAPVSMKMEQVLVDEKEEKKRKREARAEEKHRRTVGALAAITDTLVALEAEADEDDL
;
A
#
# COMPACT_ATOMS: atom_id res chain seq x y z
N LYS A 1 -14.57 7.72 -9.68
CA LYS A 1 -13.87 7.50 -10.97
C LYS A 1 -13.07 6.23 -10.85
N PRO A 2 -13.05 5.33 -11.86
CA PRO A 2 -12.18 4.18 -11.82
C PRO A 2 -10.72 4.64 -11.79
N SER A 3 -9.93 4.03 -10.91
CA SER A 3 -8.48 4.22 -10.86
C SER A 3 -7.82 2.88 -11.12
N VAL A 4 -6.90 2.83 -12.08
CA VAL A 4 -6.11 1.63 -12.35
C VAL A 4 -4.65 1.90 -12.00
N PRO A 5 -3.90 0.89 -11.51
CA PRO A 5 -2.45 0.97 -11.49
C PRO A 5 -1.95 1.32 -12.90
N LEU A 6 -0.88 2.11 -12.99
CA LEU A 6 -0.23 2.45 -14.26
C LEU A 6 1.08 1.65 -14.39
N PRO A 7 1.03 0.35 -14.76
CA PRO A 7 2.23 -0.44 -14.97
C PRO A 7 2.83 -0.08 -16.32
N LEU A 8 3.82 0.80 -16.34
CA LEU A 8 4.61 1.04 -17.54
C LEU A 8 5.82 0.11 -17.53
N PRO A 9 6.09 -0.62 -18.63
CA PRO A 9 7.30 -1.40 -18.74
C PRO A 9 8.51 -0.46 -18.82
N TYR A 10 9.60 -0.85 -18.17
CA TYR A 10 10.86 -0.12 -18.23
C TYR A 10 11.45 -0.14 -19.65
N GLY A 11 12.01 1.00 -20.08
CA GLY A 11 12.70 1.12 -21.36
C GLY A 11 11.88 1.77 -22.48
N LYS A 12 12.36 1.60 -23.71
CA LYS A 12 11.78 2.25 -24.89
C LYS A 12 10.50 1.57 -25.32
N GLY A 13 9.50 2.36 -25.69
CA GLY A 13 8.24 1.86 -26.22
C GLY A 13 7.09 2.79 -25.91
N LYS A 14 5.90 2.40 -26.38
CA LYS A 14 4.65 3.05 -26.04
C LYS A 14 3.70 2.03 -25.44
N THR A 15 2.94 2.44 -24.44
CA THR A 15 1.90 1.62 -23.83
C THR A 15 0.55 2.29 -24.05
N GLU A 16 -0.34 1.58 -24.74
CA GLU A 16 -1.69 2.05 -25.02
C GLU A 16 -2.59 1.85 -23.80
N LEU A 17 -3.07 2.95 -23.22
CA LEU A 17 -4.01 2.93 -22.09
C LEU A 17 -5.11 3.96 -22.31
N PRO A 18 -6.27 3.83 -21.64
CA PRO A 18 -7.29 4.86 -21.70
C PRO A 18 -6.72 6.23 -21.31
N ARG A 19 -7.22 7.28 -21.95
CA ARG A 19 -6.78 8.64 -21.63
C ARG A 19 -7.22 9.00 -20.21
N GLY A 20 -6.30 9.49 -19.38
CA GLY A 20 -6.60 9.84 -18.01
C GLY A 20 -5.58 10.78 -17.39
N ARG A 21 -5.76 11.06 -16.10
CA ARG A 21 -4.84 11.85 -15.30
C ARG A 21 -3.97 10.93 -14.46
N VAL A 22 -2.66 11.15 -14.51
CA VAL A 22 -1.68 10.39 -13.72
C VAL A 22 -1.55 11.04 -12.35
N TYR A 23 -1.77 10.27 -11.30
CA TYR A 23 -1.63 10.67 -9.91
C TYR A 23 -0.43 9.95 -9.30
N LEU A 24 0.42 10.73 -8.62
CA LEU A 24 1.55 10.24 -7.86
C LEU A 24 1.08 9.81 -6.47
N PRO A 25 1.53 8.65 -5.95
CA PRO A 25 1.20 8.24 -4.60
C PRO A 25 1.93 9.14 -3.59
N LEU A 26 1.18 9.70 -2.65
CA LEU A 26 1.79 10.33 -1.47
C LEU A 26 2.42 9.24 -0.61
N TRP A 27 3.53 9.59 0.04
CA TRP A 27 4.23 8.70 0.98
C TRP A 27 4.71 7.38 0.35
N GLY A 28 4.84 7.34 -0.99
CA GLY A 28 5.39 6.19 -1.69
C GLY A 28 6.88 5.98 -1.41
N PRO A 29 7.46 4.82 -1.75
CA PRO A 29 8.91 4.62 -1.66
C PRO A 29 9.70 5.72 -2.39
N ALA A 30 10.89 6.04 -1.90
CA ALA A 30 11.69 7.17 -2.41
C ALA A 30 11.99 7.10 -3.92
N THR A 31 12.09 5.90 -4.47
CA THR A 31 12.38 5.65 -5.89
C THR A 31 11.23 4.97 -6.62
N THR A 32 9.99 5.12 -6.14
CA THR A 32 8.83 4.44 -6.71
C THR A 32 8.51 4.93 -8.11
N THR A 33 8.25 4.00 -9.02
CA THR A 33 7.66 4.30 -10.33
C THR A 33 6.15 4.04 -10.35
N GLU A 34 5.58 3.67 -9.21
CA GLU A 34 4.14 3.41 -9.10
C GLU A 34 3.35 4.71 -9.26
N CYS A 35 2.38 4.67 -10.17
CA CYS A 35 1.43 5.74 -10.39
C CYS A 35 0.01 5.19 -10.50
N ARG A 36 -0.98 6.04 -10.28
CA ARG A 36 -2.39 5.72 -10.52
C ARG A 36 -2.92 6.52 -11.70
N LEU A 37 -3.49 5.81 -12.67
CA LEU A 37 -4.20 6.44 -13.76
C LEU A 37 -5.68 6.56 -13.39
N VAL A 38 -6.15 7.79 -13.24
CA VAL A 38 -7.57 8.10 -12.99
C VAL A 38 -8.20 8.46 -14.33
N ILE A 39 -9.13 7.62 -14.76
CA ILE A 39 -9.79 7.76 -16.05
C ILE A 39 -11.09 8.53 -15.82
N ASP A 40 -11.26 9.61 -16.58
CA ASP A 40 -12.50 10.39 -16.56
C ASP A 40 -13.60 9.62 -17.31
N ARG A 41 -14.87 9.82 -16.94
CA ARG A 41 -15.97 8.96 -17.42
C ARG A 41 -16.13 9.08 -18.94
N GLU A 42 -15.92 10.28 -19.44
CA GLU A 42 -15.96 10.66 -20.86
C GLU A 42 -14.83 10.01 -21.66
N SER A 43 -13.74 9.62 -20.99
CA SER A 43 -12.58 8.97 -21.61
C SER A 43 -12.68 7.45 -21.64
N LEU A 44 -13.71 6.84 -21.04
CA LEU A 44 -13.90 5.39 -21.07
C LEU A 44 -14.25 4.90 -22.48
N ASP A 45 -15.01 5.70 -23.23
CA ASP A 45 -15.38 5.40 -24.62
C ASP A 45 -14.40 6.05 -25.62
N ALA A 46 -13.42 6.82 -25.13
CA ALA A 46 -12.43 7.48 -25.96
C ALA A 46 -11.33 6.50 -26.40
N GLN A 47 -10.68 6.85 -27.50
CA GLN A 47 -9.56 6.07 -28.05
C GLN A 47 -8.40 5.99 -27.05
N TYR A 48 -7.73 4.83 -27.04
CA TYR A 48 -6.52 4.61 -26.26
C TYR A 48 -5.45 5.66 -26.60
N TYR A 49 -4.76 6.13 -25.56
CA TYR A 49 -3.63 7.04 -25.67
C TYR A 49 -2.33 6.24 -25.54
N ALA A 50 -1.41 6.44 -26.48
CA ALA A 50 -0.10 5.80 -26.47
C ALA A 50 0.87 6.60 -25.59
N TYR A 51 0.99 6.22 -24.32
CA TYR A 51 1.95 6.83 -23.39
C TYR A 51 3.37 6.42 -23.76
N ASP A 52 4.28 7.39 -23.85
CA ASP A 52 5.70 7.12 -24.08
C ASP A 52 6.37 6.72 -22.75
N ASN A 53 6.88 5.49 -22.70
CA ASN A 53 7.41 4.91 -21.47
C ASN A 53 8.67 5.64 -21.01
N THR A 54 9.52 6.06 -21.94
CA THR A 54 10.76 6.77 -21.63
C THR A 54 10.47 8.16 -21.07
N VAL A 55 9.46 8.86 -21.61
CA VAL A 55 9.05 10.17 -21.09
C VAL A 55 8.50 10.06 -19.68
N VAL A 56 7.59 9.11 -19.43
CA VAL A 56 7.00 8.94 -18.09
C VAL A 56 8.07 8.51 -17.08
N GLU A 57 8.95 7.58 -17.44
CA GLU A 57 10.07 7.15 -16.59
C GLU A 57 10.97 8.34 -16.19
N GLN A 58 11.35 9.18 -17.16
CA GLN A 58 12.18 10.37 -16.90
C GLN A 58 11.48 11.39 -15.99
N GLN A 59 10.17 11.59 -16.16
CA GLN A 59 9.38 12.48 -15.31
C GLN A 59 9.29 11.96 -13.88
N LEU A 60 9.07 10.66 -13.69
CA LEU A 60 9.03 10.03 -12.37
C LEU A 60 10.41 10.06 -11.70
N PHE A 61 11.46 9.80 -12.46
CA PHE A 61 12.83 9.92 -11.97
C PHE A 61 13.14 11.34 -11.49
N PHE A 62 12.81 12.36 -12.29
CA PHE A 62 12.97 13.76 -11.91
C PHE A 62 12.14 14.12 -10.68
N HIS A 63 10.88 13.68 -10.63
CA HIS A 63 10.02 13.94 -9.47
C HIS A 63 10.63 13.37 -8.19
N ASN A 64 10.95 12.08 -8.17
CA ASN A 64 11.50 11.40 -7.01
C ASN A 64 12.87 11.95 -6.57
N SER A 65 13.72 12.27 -7.53
CA SER A 65 15.09 12.69 -7.26
C SER A 65 15.22 14.19 -6.98
N VAL A 66 14.33 15.02 -7.53
CA VAL A 66 14.43 16.48 -7.42
C VAL A 66 13.18 17.04 -6.77
N ALA A 67 12.06 17.04 -7.49
CA ALA A 67 10.87 17.80 -7.09
C ALA A 67 10.31 17.39 -5.71
N ARG A 68 10.38 16.11 -5.37
CA ARG A 68 9.85 15.56 -4.12
C ARG A 68 10.61 16.05 -2.87
N ARG A 69 11.91 16.35 -3.03
CA ARG A 69 12.83 16.75 -1.94
C ARG A 69 13.00 18.25 -1.80
N VAL A 70 12.54 19.04 -2.78
CA VAL A 70 12.55 20.51 -2.68
C VAL A 70 11.56 20.92 -1.58
N ALA A 71 11.88 21.97 -0.82
CA ALA A 71 10.95 22.54 0.14
C ALA A 71 9.76 23.18 -0.58
N HIS A 72 8.55 22.79 -0.22
CA HIS A 72 7.30 23.29 -0.76
C HIS A 72 6.66 24.27 0.21
N ILE A 73 6.15 25.38 -0.32
CA ILE A 73 5.41 26.36 0.49
C ILE A 73 4.13 25.68 0.98
N GLN A 74 3.94 25.69 2.30
CA GLN A 74 2.71 25.22 2.93
C GLN A 74 1.88 26.42 3.35
N TYR A 75 0.54 26.27 3.29
CA TYR A 75 -0.39 27.33 3.68
C TYR A 75 -0.35 27.65 5.17
N PHE A 76 0.13 26.70 5.99
CA PHE A 76 0.24 26.82 7.43
C PHE A 76 1.26 25.82 7.96
N ASP A 77 1.89 26.17 9.07
CA ASP A 77 2.87 25.33 9.76
C ASP A 77 2.15 24.32 10.66
N LEU A 78 2.56 23.06 10.55
CA LEU A 78 2.02 21.95 11.32
C LEU A 78 3.16 21.16 11.96
N PRO A 79 3.15 20.98 13.30
CA PRO A 79 4.17 20.19 13.97
C PRO A 79 4.32 18.80 13.36
N GLY A 80 5.55 18.44 12.97
CA GLY A 80 5.86 17.16 12.34
C GLY A 80 5.78 17.13 10.81
N MET A 81 5.38 18.23 10.16
CA MET A 81 5.48 18.40 8.71
C MET A 81 6.79 19.11 8.36
N ASP A 82 7.55 18.56 7.41
CA ASP A 82 8.92 19.03 7.08
C ASP A 82 8.99 19.83 5.76
N HIS A 83 7.85 20.37 5.32
CA HIS A 83 7.73 21.08 4.03
C HIS A 83 8.14 20.26 2.80
N CYS A 84 8.24 18.93 2.88
CA CYS A 84 8.46 18.11 1.68
C CYS A 84 7.21 18.07 0.79
N PHE A 85 7.36 17.52 -0.42
CA PHE A 85 6.25 17.40 -1.37
C PHE A 85 5.08 16.59 -0.81
N ASP A 86 5.35 15.50 -0.10
CA ASP A 86 4.31 14.64 0.45
C ASP A 86 3.48 15.38 1.51
N CYS A 87 4.16 16.05 2.45
CA CYS A 87 3.50 16.90 3.45
C CYS A 87 2.66 18.00 2.79
N ALA A 88 3.25 18.77 1.87
CA ALA A 88 2.54 19.87 1.23
C ALA A 88 1.33 19.39 0.42
N SER A 89 1.47 18.27 -0.29
CA SER A 89 0.38 17.67 -1.06
C SER A 89 -0.73 17.11 -0.17
N GLU A 90 -0.39 16.49 0.95
CA GLU A 90 -1.36 16.01 1.95
C GLU A 90 -2.20 17.18 2.48
N LEU A 91 -1.54 18.28 2.90
CA LEU A 91 -2.24 19.47 3.37
C LEU A 91 -3.12 20.10 2.30
N ALA A 92 -2.64 20.16 1.05
CA ALA A 92 -3.43 20.67 -0.07
C ALA A 92 -4.68 19.81 -0.35
N ILE A 93 -4.58 18.48 -0.23
CA ILE A 93 -5.72 17.58 -0.38
C ILE A 93 -6.75 17.81 0.72
N PHE A 94 -6.31 17.94 1.99
CA PHE A 94 -7.23 18.20 3.10
C PHE A 94 -7.87 19.57 3.02
N ALA A 95 -7.11 20.62 2.69
CA ALA A 95 -7.65 21.95 2.46
C ALA A 95 -8.74 21.92 1.38
N ARG A 96 -8.47 21.24 0.26
CA ARG A 96 -9.45 21.08 -0.82
C ARG A 96 -10.66 20.24 -0.41
N TYR A 97 -10.46 19.22 0.41
CA TYR A 97 -11.56 18.40 0.93
C TYR A 97 -12.51 19.25 1.77
N VAL A 98 -11.97 20.03 2.71
CA VAL A 98 -12.75 20.95 3.57
C VAL A 98 -13.59 21.91 2.73
N GLU A 99 -12.97 22.55 1.73
CA GLU A 99 -13.66 23.44 0.78
C GLU A 99 -14.85 22.77 0.08
N LEU A 100 -14.65 21.53 -0.40
CA LEU A 100 -15.66 20.80 -1.14
C LEU A 100 -16.79 20.26 -0.26
N THR A 101 -16.49 19.93 1.00
CA THR A 101 -17.50 19.45 1.95
C THR A 101 -18.44 20.53 2.44
N LYS A 102 -18.23 21.80 2.06
CA LYS A 102 -19.04 22.95 2.49
C LYS A 102 -19.19 23.02 4.01
N ALA A 103 -18.19 22.59 4.77
CA ALA A 103 -18.05 23.14 6.11
C ALA A 103 -18.02 24.65 5.90
N ASN A 104 -18.89 25.40 6.56
CA ASN A 104 -19.17 26.80 6.24
C ASN A 104 -18.04 27.68 6.80
N VAL A 105 -16.80 27.26 6.56
CA VAL A 105 -15.58 27.77 7.14
C VAL A 105 -15.28 29.08 6.45
N ARG A 106 -15.71 30.17 7.09
CA ARG A 106 -15.59 31.52 6.53
C ARG A 106 -14.18 32.10 6.67
N SER A 107 -13.43 31.64 7.67
CA SER A 107 -12.10 32.17 7.96
C SER A 107 -10.99 31.18 7.60
N GLN A 108 -9.88 31.71 7.08
CA GLN A 108 -8.69 30.92 6.80
C GLN A 108 -8.17 30.24 8.08
N ALA A 109 -8.23 30.92 9.22
CA ALA A 109 -7.81 30.36 10.51
C ALA A 109 -8.61 29.10 10.89
N ALA A 110 -9.95 29.14 10.78
CA ALA A 110 -10.78 27.97 11.04
C ALA A 110 -10.50 26.82 10.04
N GLN A 111 -10.16 27.14 8.79
CA GLN A 111 -9.75 26.12 7.81
C GLN A 111 -8.44 25.44 8.23
N VAL A 112 -7.47 26.22 8.71
CA VAL A 112 -6.19 25.68 9.23
C VAL A 112 -6.43 24.75 10.42
N GLU A 113 -7.23 25.16 11.41
CA GLU A 113 -7.53 24.33 12.57
C GLU A 113 -8.26 23.05 12.19
N LEU A 114 -9.19 23.13 11.24
CA LEU A 114 -9.89 21.96 10.74
C LEU A 114 -8.94 20.97 10.05
N VAL A 115 -8.08 21.47 9.15
CA VAL A 115 -7.10 20.61 8.49
C VAL A 115 -6.13 20.02 9.52
N ARG A 116 -5.65 20.79 10.49
CA ARG A 116 -4.82 20.31 11.61
C ARG A 116 -5.49 19.15 12.34
N ALA A 117 -6.75 19.31 12.72
CA ALA A 117 -7.51 18.30 13.44
C ALA A 117 -7.76 17.04 12.59
N LEU A 118 -7.97 17.18 11.27
CA LEU A 118 -8.12 16.05 10.35
C LEU A 118 -6.82 15.26 10.20
N VAL A 119 -5.72 15.96 9.92
CA VAL A 119 -4.39 15.35 9.79
C VAL A 119 -4.02 14.62 11.08
N GLY A 120 -4.10 15.30 12.24
CA GLY A 120 -3.75 14.70 13.52
C GLY A 120 -4.56 13.44 13.84
N ARG A 121 -5.89 13.46 13.60
CA ARG A 121 -6.75 12.29 13.79
C ARG A 121 -6.40 11.16 12.82
N LEU A 122 -6.15 11.46 11.55
CA LEU A 122 -5.77 10.44 10.58
C LEU A 122 -4.41 9.82 10.93
N SER A 123 -3.43 10.62 11.34
CA SER A 123 -2.12 10.13 11.78
C SER A 123 -2.24 9.18 12.97
N VAL A 124 -3.04 9.54 13.99
CA VAL A 124 -3.30 8.66 15.15
C VAL A 124 -4.01 7.37 14.72
N ALA A 125 -5.02 7.48 13.86
CA ALA A 125 -5.75 6.32 13.37
C ALA A 125 -4.84 5.37 12.57
N LEU A 126 -4.01 5.91 11.68
CA LEU A 126 -3.04 5.15 10.89
C LEU A 126 -1.96 4.52 11.77
N ALA A 127 -1.43 5.23 12.77
CA ALA A 127 -0.44 4.65 13.69
C ALA A 127 -1.01 3.42 14.41
N ASN A 128 -2.23 3.53 14.94
CA ASN A 128 -2.91 2.40 15.60
C ASN A 128 -3.17 1.23 14.64
N ASP A 129 -3.58 1.52 13.39
CA ASP A 129 -3.86 0.50 12.38
C ASP A 129 -2.57 -0.15 11.84
N VAL A 130 -1.50 0.62 11.62
CA VAL A 130 -0.19 0.11 11.18
C VAL A 130 0.40 -0.79 12.25
N ASP A 131 0.31 -0.43 13.53
CA ASP A 131 0.73 -1.30 14.62
C ASP A 131 -0.07 -2.59 14.66
N ALA A 132 -1.39 -2.51 14.46
CA ALA A 132 -2.26 -3.68 14.39
C ALA A 132 -1.93 -4.57 13.17
N LEU A 133 -1.64 -3.97 12.00
CA LEU A 133 -1.24 -4.66 10.78
C LEU A 133 0.14 -5.30 10.90
N ALA A 134 1.12 -4.59 11.45
CA ALA A 134 2.47 -5.08 11.70
C ALA A 134 2.42 -6.34 12.60
N LYS A 135 1.65 -6.28 13.69
CA LYS A 135 1.42 -7.42 14.58
C LYS A 135 0.76 -8.62 13.88
N ARG A 136 -0.13 -8.37 12.91
CA ARG A 136 -0.86 -9.43 12.18
C ARG A 136 -0.09 -10.06 11.03
N HIS A 137 0.66 -9.26 10.26
CA HIS A 137 1.19 -9.68 8.96
C HIS A 137 2.70 -9.74 8.88
N TRP A 138 3.41 -8.86 9.60
CA TRP A 138 4.86 -8.80 9.52
C TRP A 138 5.56 -9.69 10.56
N GLY A 139 4.81 -10.21 11.53
CA GLY A 139 5.37 -10.97 12.66
C GLY A 139 6.32 -10.10 13.50
N PRO A 140 6.94 -10.65 14.55
CA PRO A 140 8.06 -9.96 15.18
C PRO A 140 9.13 -9.67 14.12
N PRO A 141 9.79 -8.50 14.16
CA PRO A 141 10.85 -8.16 13.21
C PRO A 141 11.81 -9.35 13.07
N ARG A 142 12.07 -9.83 11.85
CA ARG A 142 12.91 -11.04 11.64
C ARG A 142 14.28 -10.94 12.32
N HIS A 143 14.78 -9.72 12.51
CA HIS A 143 16.01 -9.43 13.26
C HIS A 143 15.89 -9.69 14.77
N ALA A 144 14.72 -9.49 15.39
CA ALA A 144 14.50 -9.79 16.80
C ALA A 144 14.53 -11.31 17.07
N ALA A 145 14.04 -12.13 16.14
CA ALA A 145 14.10 -13.60 16.24
C ALA A 145 15.52 -14.16 15.99
N ALA A 146 16.36 -13.45 15.23
CA ALA A 146 17.76 -13.85 15.00
C ALA A 146 18.65 -13.55 16.21
N GLN A 147 18.42 -12.43 16.91
CA GLN A 147 19.21 -12.06 18.09
C GLN A 147 18.91 -12.96 19.30
N SER A 148 17.67 -13.42 19.48
CA SER A 148 17.33 -14.36 20.56
C SER A 148 17.91 -15.76 20.35
N LYS A 149 18.16 -16.19 19.10
CA LYS A 149 18.86 -17.45 18.81
C LYS A 149 20.38 -17.34 18.95
N ALA A 150 20.97 -16.16 18.71
CA ALA A 150 22.41 -15.97 18.85
C ALA A 150 22.86 -15.92 20.33
N ALA A 151 21.99 -15.45 21.23
CA ALA A 151 22.29 -15.38 22.67
C ALA A 151 22.27 -16.75 23.39
N ALA A 152 21.79 -17.82 22.75
CA ALA A 152 21.65 -19.14 23.35
C ALA A 152 22.78 -20.13 23.00
N LYS A 153 23.87 -19.68 22.34
CA LYS A 153 25.01 -20.55 22.08
C LYS A 153 26.04 -20.40 23.21
N PRO A 154 26.18 -21.38 24.12
CA PRO A 154 27.22 -21.33 25.14
C PRO A 154 28.59 -21.33 24.46
N THR A 155 29.35 -20.25 24.66
CA THR A 155 30.74 -20.12 24.22
C THR A 155 31.63 -21.02 25.07
N GLY A 156 31.73 -22.28 24.69
CA GLY A 156 32.83 -23.16 25.09
C GLY A 156 33.78 -23.34 23.91
N GLY A 157 35.03 -22.88 24.04
CA GLY A 157 36.13 -23.37 23.20
C GLY A 157 37.02 -22.31 22.54
N THR A 158 38.11 -22.00 23.24
CA THR A 158 39.52 -21.91 22.79
C THR A 158 39.90 -21.18 21.50
N ALA A 159 40.80 -20.22 21.70
CA ALA A 159 41.61 -19.51 20.73
C ALA A 159 42.51 -20.41 19.86
N ALA A 160 42.60 -20.09 18.57
CA ALA A 160 43.79 -20.34 17.74
C ALA A 160 43.81 -19.42 16.51
N SER A 161 44.77 -18.49 16.55
CA SER A 161 45.64 -17.91 15.52
C SER A 161 45.44 -18.25 14.02
N ALA A 162 45.63 -17.19 13.21
CA ALA A 162 46.57 -17.08 12.07
C ALA A 162 46.03 -16.85 10.65
N ALA A 163 46.62 -15.80 10.08
CA ALA A 163 47.19 -15.70 8.74
C ALA A 163 46.31 -15.23 7.55
N ALA A 164 46.83 -14.15 6.97
CA ALA A 164 46.51 -13.53 5.70
C ALA A 164 46.74 -14.45 4.50
N GLY A 165 46.08 -14.14 3.38
CA GLY A 165 46.45 -14.72 2.09
C GLY A 165 45.49 -14.43 0.94
N THR A 166 45.86 -13.40 0.15
CA THR A 166 45.90 -13.36 -1.32
C THR A 166 44.65 -13.49 -2.21
N ALA A 167 44.62 -12.59 -3.20
CA ALA A 167 43.76 -12.51 -4.36
C ALA A 167 44.03 -13.60 -5.42
N ALA A 168 43.01 -13.95 -6.21
CA ALA A 168 43.08 -14.28 -7.65
C ALA A 168 41.65 -14.39 -8.22
N THR A 169 41.21 -13.61 -9.21
CA THR A 169 41.31 -13.76 -10.69
C THR A 169 40.52 -14.92 -11.32
N ALA A 170 39.52 -14.53 -12.14
CA ALA A 170 39.05 -15.04 -13.45
C ALA A 170 38.81 -16.55 -13.74
N ALA A 171 37.63 -16.84 -14.33
CA ALA A 171 37.33 -17.69 -15.50
C ALA A 171 35.80 -17.98 -15.47
N SER A 172 34.92 -17.66 -16.43
CA SER A 172 34.82 -17.96 -17.88
C SER A 172 34.77 -19.46 -18.23
N GLY A 173 33.63 -19.92 -18.73
CA GLY A 173 33.40 -21.26 -19.32
C GLY A 173 32.24 -21.97 -18.63
N THR A 174 31.33 -22.69 -19.28
CA THR A 174 31.16 -23.07 -20.69
C THR A 174 29.77 -23.70 -20.78
N SER A 175 29.19 -23.59 -21.98
CA SER A 175 27.99 -24.28 -22.46
C SER A 175 27.97 -25.79 -22.18
N GLY A 176 26.79 -26.32 -21.83
CA GLY A 176 26.51 -27.75 -21.75
C GLY A 176 25.07 -28.06 -22.17
N THR A 177 24.97 -28.80 -23.27
CA THR A 177 23.79 -29.26 -24.01
C THR A 177 23.16 -30.55 -23.48
N ALA A 178 21.97 -30.87 -24.03
CA ALA A 178 21.31 -32.19 -24.17
C ALA A 178 20.55 -32.72 -22.93
N ALA A 179 19.21 -32.81 -22.97
CA ALA A 179 18.35 -33.77 -23.69
C ALA A 179 18.36 -35.18 -23.07
N ALA A 180 17.25 -35.59 -22.46
CA ALA A 180 16.77 -36.98 -22.46
C ALA A 180 15.32 -37.04 -21.96
N ALA A 181 14.43 -37.43 -22.86
CA ALA A 181 13.08 -37.87 -22.57
C ALA A 181 13.12 -39.27 -21.91
N ALA A 182 12.26 -39.50 -20.92
CA ALA A 182 11.94 -40.83 -20.43
C ALA A 182 10.44 -40.90 -20.13
N ALA A 183 9.71 -41.50 -21.06
CA ALA A 183 8.34 -41.94 -20.90
C ALA A 183 8.34 -43.14 -19.94
N ALA A 184 7.70 -43.00 -18.79
CA ALA A 184 7.45 -44.09 -17.85
C ALA A 184 5.99 -44.53 -17.97
N ALA A 185 5.83 -45.83 -18.23
CA ALA A 185 4.60 -46.53 -18.50
C ALA A 185 3.63 -46.53 -17.31
N ALA A 186 2.34 -46.41 -17.64
CA ALA A 186 1.22 -46.59 -16.72
C ALA A 186 0.99 -48.09 -16.43
N PRO A 187 0.81 -48.49 -15.16
CA PRO A 187 0.26 -49.80 -14.84
C PRO A 187 -1.28 -49.80 -14.87
N ALA A 188 -1.78 -50.94 -15.31
CA ALA A 188 -3.15 -51.26 -15.61
C ALA A 188 -4.13 -51.10 -14.44
N ALA A 189 -5.32 -50.66 -14.80
CA ALA A 189 -6.51 -50.64 -13.96
C ALA A 189 -7.08 -52.06 -13.80
N THR A 190 -7.12 -52.52 -12.55
CA THR A 190 -8.05 -53.56 -12.13
C THR A 190 -8.61 -53.20 -10.76
N ASP A 191 -9.93 -53.04 -10.74
CA ASP A 191 -10.81 -53.67 -9.76
C ASP A 191 -10.87 -53.08 -8.34
N ILE A 192 -11.73 -52.07 -8.16
CA ILE A 192 -12.48 -51.82 -6.92
C ILE A 192 -13.87 -51.28 -7.29
N LEU A 193 -14.80 -52.19 -7.60
CA LEU A 193 -16.23 -51.94 -7.48
C LEU A 193 -16.63 -52.07 -6.00
N GLU A 194 -17.59 -51.23 -5.60
CA GLU A 194 -18.25 -51.18 -4.28
C GLU A 194 -17.53 -50.42 -3.15
N ARG A 195 -17.33 -49.11 -3.35
CA ARG A 195 -17.37 -48.14 -2.24
C ARG A 195 -18.64 -47.30 -2.33
N ALA A 196 -19.52 -47.49 -1.35
CA ALA A 196 -20.75 -46.72 -1.12
C ALA A 196 -20.49 -45.19 -1.11
N PRO A 197 -21.49 -44.36 -1.45
CA PRO A 197 -21.34 -42.92 -1.63
C PRO A 197 -21.10 -42.18 -0.31
N VAL A 198 -19.84 -42.13 0.15
CA VAL A 198 -19.42 -41.26 1.26
C VAL A 198 -19.13 -39.83 0.78
N SER A 199 -19.06 -39.60 -0.54
CA SER A 199 -18.60 -38.34 -1.14
C SER A 199 -19.55 -37.15 -0.95
N MET A 200 -20.87 -37.35 -0.89
CA MET A 200 -21.82 -36.22 -0.87
C MET A 200 -21.87 -35.48 0.47
N LYS A 201 -21.61 -36.16 1.60
CA LYS A 201 -21.62 -35.51 2.91
C LYS A 201 -20.41 -34.59 3.12
N MET A 202 -19.27 -34.94 2.55
CA MET A 202 -18.06 -34.13 2.69
C MET A 202 -18.12 -32.84 1.86
N GLU A 203 -18.75 -32.89 0.69
CA GLU A 203 -18.95 -31.72 -0.17
C GLU A 203 -19.89 -30.70 0.48
N GLN A 204 -21.00 -31.15 1.09
CA GLN A 204 -21.91 -30.27 1.82
C GLN A 204 -21.23 -29.56 3.00
N VAL A 205 -20.41 -30.27 3.79
CA VAL A 205 -19.66 -29.69 4.91
C VAL A 205 -18.69 -28.60 4.43
N LEU A 206 -18.03 -28.80 3.28
CA LEU A 206 -17.12 -27.80 2.72
C LEU A 206 -17.85 -26.56 2.20
N VAL A 207 -19.07 -26.71 1.68
CA VAL A 207 -19.92 -25.59 1.27
C VAL A 207 -20.37 -24.78 2.50
N ASP A 208 -20.84 -25.47 3.54
CA ASP A 208 -21.31 -24.83 4.77
C ASP A 208 -20.18 -24.07 5.48
N GLU A 209 -18.96 -24.64 5.55
CA GLU A 209 -17.79 -23.95 6.09
C GLU A 209 -17.40 -22.70 5.29
N LYS A 210 -17.52 -22.74 3.96
CA LYS A 210 -17.21 -21.59 3.09
C LYS A 210 -18.21 -20.46 3.30
N GLU A 211 -19.50 -20.78 3.38
CA GLU A 211 -20.56 -19.80 3.65
C GLU A 211 -20.43 -19.20 5.05
N GLU A 212 -20.08 -20.00 6.07
CA GLU A 212 -19.84 -19.48 7.42
C GLU A 212 -18.62 -18.54 7.45
N LYS A 213 -17.52 -18.91 6.78
CA LYS A 213 -16.32 -18.06 6.64
C LYS A 213 -16.65 -16.76 5.90
N LYS A 214 -17.49 -16.82 4.87
CA LYS A 214 -17.97 -15.64 4.12
C LYS A 214 -18.81 -14.71 5.00
N ARG A 215 -19.83 -15.23 5.70
CA ARG A 215 -20.66 -14.45 6.65
C ARG A 215 -19.83 -13.80 7.75
N LYS A 216 -18.84 -14.51 8.30
CA LYS A 216 -17.91 -13.96 9.31
C LYS A 216 -17.06 -12.82 8.75
N ARG A 217 -16.64 -12.88 7.48
CA ARG A 217 -15.91 -11.79 6.81
C ARG A 217 -16.79 -10.58 6.56
N GLU A 218 -18.02 -10.80 6.09
CA GLU A 218 -19.01 -9.73 5.84
C GLU A 218 -19.40 -9.02 7.14
N ALA A 219 -19.69 -9.76 8.22
CA ALA A 219 -20.01 -9.17 9.53
C ALA A 219 -18.85 -8.32 10.10
N ARG A 220 -17.60 -8.78 9.95
CA ARG A 220 -16.41 -8.00 10.33
C ARG A 220 -16.23 -6.75 9.49
N ALA A 221 -16.52 -6.83 8.18
CA ALA A 221 -16.44 -5.69 7.27
C ALA A 221 -17.51 -4.63 7.62
N GLU A 222 -18.74 -5.08 7.92
CA GLU A 222 -19.85 -4.21 8.33
C GLU A 222 -19.58 -3.54 9.69
N GLU A 223 -19.05 -4.27 10.67
CA GLU A 223 -18.65 -3.68 11.95
C GLU A 223 -17.54 -2.64 11.77
N LYS A 224 -16.53 -2.92 10.93
CA LYS A 224 -15.48 -1.96 10.60
C LYS A 224 -16.08 -0.71 9.95
N HIS A 225 -16.99 -0.88 8.98
CA HIS A 225 -17.67 0.23 8.32
C HIS A 225 -18.45 1.09 9.32
N ARG A 226 -19.22 0.46 10.21
CA ARG A 226 -19.98 1.14 11.27
C ARG A 226 -19.08 1.96 12.19
N ARG A 227 -17.93 1.41 12.61
CA ARG A 227 -16.95 2.14 13.43
C ARG A 227 -16.38 3.34 12.69
N THR A 228 -16.06 3.20 11.40
CA THR A 228 -15.55 4.33 10.60
C THR A 228 -16.61 5.41 10.39
N VAL A 229 -17.87 5.04 10.12
CA VAL A 229 -18.97 6.00 9.96
C VAL A 229 -19.28 6.70 11.28
N GLY A 230 -19.30 5.98 12.40
CA GLY A 230 -19.49 6.58 13.73
C GLY A 230 -18.37 7.53 14.10
N ALA A 231 -17.11 7.20 13.78
CA ALA A 231 -15.98 8.10 13.97
C ALA A 231 -16.16 9.38 13.12
N LEU A 232 -16.53 9.26 11.84
CA LEU A 232 -16.80 10.42 10.98
C LEU A 232 -17.95 11.28 11.50
N ALA A 233 -19.02 10.67 12.02
CA ALA A 233 -20.14 11.42 12.62
C ALA A 233 -19.68 12.24 13.84
N ALA A 234 -18.92 11.63 14.74
CA ALA A 234 -18.35 12.34 15.89
C ALA A 234 -17.39 13.48 15.47
N ILE A 235 -16.66 13.29 14.37
CA ILE A 235 -15.88 14.37 13.77
C ILE A 235 -16.79 15.52 13.38
N THR A 236 -17.83 15.27 12.59
CA THR A 236 -18.80 16.29 12.14
C THR A 236 -19.43 17.03 13.32
N ASP A 237 -19.84 16.31 14.37
CA ASP A 237 -20.44 16.93 15.56
C ASP A 237 -19.45 17.86 16.27
N THR A 238 -18.17 17.48 16.34
CA THR A 238 -17.11 18.35 16.89
C THR A 238 -16.92 19.60 16.02
N LEU A 239 -17.06 19.48 14.69
CA LEU A 239 -16.95 20.63 13.80
C LEU A 239 -18.11 21.60 13.98
N VAL A 240 -19.33 21.08 14.09
CA VAL A 240 -20.52 21.89 14.35
C VAL A 240 -20.39 22.61 15.70
N ALA A 241 -19.83 21.96 16.71
CA ALA A 241 -19.57 22.59 18.01
C ALA A 241 -18.54 23.73 17.92
N LEU A 242 -17.43 23.51 17.22
CA LEU A 242 -16.41 24.55 17.01
C LEU A 242 -16.91 25.72 16.16
N GLU A 243 -17.78 25.46 15.18
CA GLU A 243 -18.46 26.51 14.41
C GLU A 243 -19.37 27.36 15.31
N ALA A 244 -20.11 26.74 16.23
CA ALA A 244 -20.99 27.47 17.16
C ALA A 244 -20.20 28.34 18.15
N GLU A 245 -19.04 27.90 18.62
CA GLU A 245 -18.17 28.71 19.51
C GLU A 245 -17.55 29.91 18.76
N ALA A 246 -17.17 29.74 17.49
CA ALA A 246 -16.56 30.81 16.70
C ALA A 246 -17.53 31.97 16.37
N ASP A 247 -18.83 31.70 16.28
CA ASP A 247 -19.85 32.73 16.02
C ASP A 247 -20.13 33.62 17.26
N GLU A 248 -19.77 33.18 18.48
CA GLU A 248 -19.97 33.99 19.71
C GLU A 248 -18.89 35.06 19.92
N ASP A 249 -17.68 34.87 19.38
CA ASP A 249 -16.54 35.80 19.58
C ASP A 249 -16.55 37.00 18.62
N ASP A 250 -17.36 36.96 17.55
CA ASP A 250 -17.45 38.01 16.50
C ASP A 250 -18.63 39.00 16.72
N LEU A 251 -19.36 38.91 17.85
CA LEU A 251 -20.48 39.79 18.24
C LEU A 251 -20.13 40.74 19.41
#